data_AF-A0A817W828-F1
#
_entry.id   AF-A0A817W828-F1
#
_cell.length_a   1.000
_cell.length_b   1.000
_cell.length_c   1.000
_cell.angle_alpha   90.00
_cell.angle_beta   90.00
_cell.angle_gamma   90.00
#
_symmetry.space_group_name_H-M   'P 1'
#
loop_
_entity.id
_entity.type
_entity.pdbx_description
1 polymer ?
#
loop_
_entity_poly.entity_id
_entity_poly.type
_entity_poly.pdbx_seq_one_letter_code
_entity_poly.pdbx_strand_id
1 'polypeptide(L)' 'MNRFTDIESKPIQLPPVYGYLSHPLLPLEKALEPIASQINQLSRYKKIAINECHFPSEHGLTRDESAAVYL' A
#
# COMPACT_ATOMS: atom_id res chain seq x y z
N MET A 1 9.10 22.07 8.96
CA MET A 1 8.44 21.38 7.82
C MET A 1 9.54 20.61 7.10
N ASN A 2 9.87 19.43 7.62
CA ASN A 2 11.04 18.67 7.18
C ASN A 2 10.68 17.91 5.91
N ARG A 3 11.09 18.47 4.78
CA ARG A 3 11.11 17.81 3.48
C ARG A 3 11.95 16.54 3.63
N PHE A 4 11.41 15.40 3.20
CA PHE A 4 12.14 14.13 3.07
C PHE A 4 13.44 14.35 2.29
N THR A 5 14.55 14.52 2.99
CA THR A 5 15.88 14.45 2.40
C THR A 5 16.36 13.01 2.57
N ASP A 6 15.69 12.07 1.89
CA ASP A 6 16.29 10.77 1.56
C ASP A 6 17.32 11.01 0.46
N ILE A 7 18.37 11.75 0.82
CA ILE A 7 19.60 11.82 0.04
C ILE A 7 20.63 11.07 0.87
N GLU A 8 20.36 9.79 1.10
CA GLU A 8 21.45 8.84 1.29
C GLU A 8 22.35 9.00 0.05
N SER A 9 23.57 9.54 0.24
CA SER A 9 24.46 9.90 -0.88
C SER A 9 24.92 8.69 -1.71
N LYS A 10 24.59 7.48 -1.25
CA LYS A 10 24.82 6.20 -1.91
C LYS A 10 23.57 5.34 -1.80
N PRO A 11 23.12 4.68 -2.89
CA PRO A 11 22.05 3.72 -2.80
C PRO A 11 22.46 2.57 -1.86
N ILE A 12 21.76 2.40 -0.74
CA ILE A 12 21.91 1.22 0.11
C ILE A 12 21.40 0.02 -0.70
N GLN A 13 22.17 -1.07 -0.75
CA GLN A 13 21.61 -2.35 -1.16
C GLN A 13 20.67 -2.84 -0.07
N LEU A 14 19.37 -2.64 -0.27
CA LEU A 14 18.36 -3.29 0.55
C LEU A 14 18.36 -4.79 0.23
N PRO A 15 18.23 -5.67 1.24
CA PRO A 15 18.06 -7.09 0.96
C PRO A 15 16.80 -7.28 0.12
N PRO A 16 16.79 -8.23 -0.82
CA PRO A 16 15.57 -8.55 -1.54
C PRO A 16 14.49 -8.95 -0.53
N VAL A 17 13.26 -8.49 -0.76
CA VAL A 17 12.12 -8.86 0.08
C VAL A 17 11.82 -10.34 -0.16
N TYR A 18 12.40 -11.20 0.66
CA TYR A 18 12.16 -12.64 0.61
C TYR A 18 10.72 -12.94 1.03
N GLY A 19 10.07 -13.82 0.28
CA GLY A 19 8.76 -14.36 0.65
C GLY A 19 7.56 -13.58 0.12
N TYR A 20 7.72 -12.45 -0.58
CA TYR A 20 6.57 -11.73 -1.16
C TYR A 20 5.69 -12.63 -2.05
N LEU A 21 6.32 -13.49 -2.86
CA LEU A 21 5.62 -14.44 -3.73
C LEU A 21 4.95 -15.60 -2.99
N SER A 22 5.41 -15.94 -1.77
CA SER A 22 4.91 -17.08 -1.00
C SER A 22 4.02 -16.69 0.18
N HIS A 23 3.91 -15.39 0.49
CA HIS A 23 3.04 -14.90 1.54
C HIS A 23 1.61 -14.74 1.01
N PRO A 24 0.60 -15.11 1.81
CA PRO A 24 -0.78 -14.89 1.42
C PRO A 24 -1.03 -13.39 1.28
N LEU A 25 -1.74 -12.99 0.23
CA LEU A 25 -2.22 -11.62 0.10
C LEU A 25 -3.18 -11.34 1.26
N LEU A 26 -2.83 -10.33 2.04
CA LEU A 26 -3.68 -9.86 3.14
C LEU A 26 -4.69 -8.86 2.60
N PRO A 27 -5.92 -8.85 3.16
CA PRO A 27 -6.87 -7.79 2.86
C PRO A 27 -6.26 -6.41 3.15
N LEU A 28 -6.62 -5.41 2.36
CA LEU A 28 -6.11 -4.04 2.47
C LEU A 28 -6.21 -3.50 3.91
N GLU A 29 -7.30 -3.80 4.60
CA GLU A 29 -7.47 -3.41 6.01
C GLU A 29 -6.38 -3.96 6.92
N LYS A 30 -6.01 -5.24 6.76
CA LYS A 30 -4.96 -5.89 7.56
C LYS A 30 -3.58 -5.39 7.20
N ALA A 31 -3.34 -5.12 5.92
CA ALA A 31 -2.06 -4.57 5.45
C ALA A 31 -1.76 -3.18 6.03
N LEU A 32 -2.80 -2.38 6.32
CA LEU A 32 -2.67 -1.02 6.84
C LEU A 32 -2.57 -0.93 8.37
N GLU A 33 -2.91 -1.98 9.13
CA GLU A 33 -2.85 -1.98 10.60
C GLU A 33 -1.51 -1.49 11.17
N PRO A 34 -0.33 -1.93 10.67
CA PRO A 34 0.96 -1.52 11.23
C PRO A 34 1.28 -0.02 11.09
N ILE A 35 0.67 0.66 10.13
CA ILE A 35 0.94 2.07 9.79
C ILE A 35 -0.24 2.99 10.10
N ALA A 36 -1.36 2.45 10.59
CA ALA A 36 -2.59 3.19 10.82
C ALA A 36 -2.45 4.38 11.78
N SER A 37 -1.56 4.27 12.79
CA SER A 37 -1.28 5.36 13.73
C SER A 37 -0.37 6.46 13.16
N GLN A 38 0.34 6.17 12.07
CA GLN A 38 1.34 7.05 11.47
C GLN A 38 0.74 7.97 10.41
N ILE A 39 -0.37 7.55 9.77
CA ILE A 39 -1.01 8.28 8.68
C ILE A 39 -2.37 8.81 9.15
N ASN A 40 -2.46 10.13 9.28
CA ASN A 40 -3.71 10.79 9.63
C ASN A 40 -4.78 10.50 8.56
N GLN A 41 -6.00 10.19 9.00
CA GLN A 41 -7.15 9.86 8.14
C GLN A 41 -6.95 8.63 7.24
N LEU A 42 -6.01 7.71 7.53
CA LEU A 42 -5.82 6.50 6.72
C LEU A 42 -7.10 5.69 6.52
N SER A 43 -7.94 5.60 7.55
CA SER A 43 -9.24 4.93 7.47
C SER A 43 -10.19 5.57 6.46
N ARG A 44 -10.14 6.90 6.30
CA ARG A 44 -10.91 7.64 5.30
C ARG A 44 -10.36 7.37 3.90
N TYR A 45 -9.05 7.41 3.72
CA TYR A 45 -8.42 7.13 2.43
C TYR A 45 -8.69 5.69 1.97
N LYS A 46 -8.61 4.71 2.87
CA LYS A 46 -9.03 3.33 2.60
C LYS A 46 -10.46 3.26 2.05
N LYS A 47 -11.41 3.97 2.67
CA LYS A 47 -12.81 3.99 2.22
C LYS A 47 -12.95 4.60 0.83
N ILE A 48 -12.22 5.69 0.55
CA ILE A 48 -12.21 6.31 -0.78
C ILE A 48 -11.66 5.32 -1.81
N ALA A 49 -10.52 4.69 -1.51
CA ALA A 49 -9.90 3.71 -2.41
C ALA A 49 -10.85 2.54 -2.73
N ILE A 50 -11.54 1.97 -1.75
CA ILE A 50 -12.50 0.87 -1.98
C ILE A 50 -13.71 1.31 -2.83
N ASN A 51 -14.15 2.55 -2.66
CA ASN A 51 -15.34 3.07 -3.34
C ASN A 51 -15.04 3.54 -4.77
N GLU A 52 -13.89 4.17 -4.97
CA GLU A 52 -13.51 4.88 -6.19
C GLU A 52 -12.44 4.15 -7.02
N CYS A 53 -11.97 2.97 -6.58
CA CYS A 53 -11.03 2.17 -7.36
C CYS A 53 -11.62 1.81 -8.73
N HIS A 54 -10.75 1.69 -9.73
CA HIS A 54 -11.13 1.22 -11.04
C HIS A 54 -11.55 -0.26 -10.97
N PHE A 55 -12.87 -0.50 -10.94
CA PHE A 55 -13.46 -1.82 -10.88
C PHE A 55 -14.71 -1.90 -11.78
N PRO A 56 -14.90 -2.96 -12.60
CA PRO A 56 -14.03 -4.13 -12.73
C PRO A 56 -12.68 -3.81 -13.36
N SER A 57 -11.61 -4.43 -12.84
CA SER A 57 -10.24 -4.19 -13.33
C SER A 57 -10.01 -4.90 -14.67
N GLU A 58 -9.36 -4.21 -15.62
CA GLU A 58 -8.90 -4.78 -16.89
C GLU A 58 -7.91 -5.94 -16.71
N HIS A 59 -7.25 -6.01 -15.55
CA HIS A 59 -6.27 -7.04 -15.21
C HIS A 59 -6.84 -8.16 -14.34
N GLY A 60 -8.17 -8.21 -14.16
CA GLY A 60 -8.82 -9.25 -13.36
C GLY A 60 -8.56 -9.14 -11.85
N LEU A 61 -8.13 -7.96 -11.37
CA LEU A 61 -7.94 -7.72 -9.94
C LEU A 61 -9.27 -7.76 -9.20
N THR A 62 -9.22 -8.29 -7.99
CA THR A 62 -10.30 -8.13 -7.02
C THR A 62 -10.49 -6.65 -6.67
N ARG A 63 -11.64 -6.32 -6.09
CA ARG A 63 -11.90 -4.95 -5.64
C ARG A 63 -10.91 -4.51 -4.55
N ASP A 64 -10.49 -5.43 -3.68
CA ASP A 64 -9.53 -5.14 -2.61
C ASP A 64 -8.12 -4.85 -3.18
N GLU A 65 -7.67 -5.64 -4.15
CA GLU A 65 -6.40 -5.39 -4.87
C GLU A 65 -6.47 -4.10 -5.70
N SER A 66 -7.60 -3.83 -6.35
CA SER A 66 -7.80 -2.58 -7.10
C SER A 66 -7.77 -1.36 -6.17
N ALA A 67 -8.35 -1.48 -4.97
CA ALA A 67 -8.28 -0.46 -3.94
C ALA A 67 -6.85 -0.28 -3.41
N ALA A 68 -6.08 -1.35 -3.26
CA ALA A 68 -4.69 -1.28 -2.84
C ALA A 68 -3.79 -0.54 -3.85
N VAL A 69 -4.07 -0.65 -5.15
CA VAL A 69 -3.36 0.10 -6.21
C VAL A 69 -3.77 1.57 -6.25
N TYR A 70 -5.02 1.89 -5.90
CA TYR A 70 -5.53 3.26 -5.89
C TYR A 70 -5.01 4.10 -4.70
N LEU A 71 -4.83 3.47 -3.54
CA LEU A 71 -4.51 4.10 -2.26
C LEU A 71 -3.09 4.68 -2.22
#